data_AF-A0A6J6BEX0-F1
#
_entry.id   AF-A0A6J6BEX0-F1
#
_cell.length_a   1.000
_cell.length_b   1.000
_cell.length_c   1.000
_cell.angle_alpha   90.00
_cell.angle_beta   90.00
_cell.angle_gamma   90.00
#
_symmetry.space_group_name_H-M   'P 1'
#
loop_
_entity.id
_entity.type
_entity.pdbx_description
1 polymer ?
#
loop_
_entity_poly.entity_id
_entity_poly.type
_entity_poly.pdbx_seq_one_letter_code
_entity_poly.pdbx_strand_id
1 'polypeptide(L)' 'MSKTVEGVASSSAVVEIAHRVGIEVPVIEAVADIVSEKLSPADALQRLMEITTKAENFIR' A
#
# COMPACT_ATOMS: atom_id res chain seq x y z
N MET A 1 24.36 4.77 -10.50
CA MET A 1 23.50 3.61 -10.86
C MET A 1 22.06 3.98 -10.52
N SER A 2 21.29 4.41 -11.52
CA SER A 2 19.84 4.57 -11.36
C SER A 2 19.25 3.16 -11.34
N LYS A 3 19.01 2.61 -10.15
CA LYS A 3 18.21 1.41 -9.99
C LYS A 3 16.78 1.85 -10.27
N THR A 4 16.35 1.77 -11.52
CA THR A 4 14.95 1.97 -11.90
C THR A 4 14.12 0.98 -11.09
N VAL A 5 13.33 1.49 -10.14
CA VAL A 5 12.43 0.68 -9.32
C VAL A 5 11.09 0.64 -10.06
N GLU A 6 10.90 -0.40 -10.86
CA GLU A 6 9.70 -0.60 -11.72
C GLU A 6 8.39 -0.69 -10.92
N GLY A 7 8.46 -0.95 -9.61
CA GLY A 7 7.32 -0.98 -8.70
C GLY A 7 6.75 0.40 -8.32
N VAL A 8 7.52 1.48 -8.44
CA VAL A 8 7.11 2.82 -7.95
C VAL A 8 6.05 3.45 -8.85
N ALA A 9 6.28 3.41 -10.17
CA ALA A 9 5.31 3.91 -11.14
C ALA A 9 4.05 3.02 -11.14
N SER A 10 4.23 1.70 -11.07
CA SER A 10 3.13 0.72 -11.14
C SER A 10 2.26 0.69 -9.88
N SER A 11 2.81 1.01 -8.70
CA SER A 11 2.04 1.03 -7.44
C SER A 11 0.93 2.08 -7.47
N SER A 12 1.18 3.25 -8.05
CA SER A 12 0.16 4.30 -8.18
C SER A 12 -1.03 3.89 -9.06
N ALA A 13 -0.76 3.20 -10.18
CA ALA A 13 -1.80 2.69 -11.08
C ALA A 13 -2.65 1.58 -10.43
N VAL A 14 -2.03 0.72 -9.60
CA VAL A 14 -2.75 -0.33 -8.87
C VAL A 14 -3.64 0.26 -7.78
N VAL A 15 -3.17 1.29 -7.05
CA VAL A 15 -4.01 2.04 -6.08
C VAL A 15 -5.18 2.71 -6.79
N GLU A 16 -4.94 3.35 -7.94
CA GLU A 16 -6.01 4.01 -8.71
C GLU A 16 -7.08 3.02 -9.19
N ILE A 17 -6.69 1.84 -9.68
CA ILE A 17 -7.65 0.80 -10.08
C ILE A 17 -8.40 0.25 -8.86
N ALA A 18 -7.71 -0.03 -7.76
CA ALA A 18 -8.33 -0.54 -6.54
C ALA A 18 -9.39 0.42 -5.97
N HIS A 19 -9.08 1.72 -5.91
CA HIS A 19 -10.03 2.76 -5.51
C HIS A 19 -11.22 2.87 -6.46
N ARG A 20 -11.00 2.72 -7.78
CA ARG A 20 -12.09 2.74 -8.77
C ARG A 20 -13.09 1.60 -8.61
N VAL A 21 -12.68 0.48 -8.01
CA VAL A 21 -13.56 -0.67 -7.72
C VAL A 21 -13.98 -0.76 -6.26
N GLY A 22 -13.63 0.24 -5.43
CA GLY A 22 -13.97 0.31 -4.01
C GLY A 22 -13.23 -0.71 -3.13
N ILE A 23 -12.06 -1.18 -3.56
CA ILE A 23 -11.21 -2.11 -2.79
C ILE A 23 -10.10 -1.32 -2.11
N GLU A 24 -9.95 -1.54 -0.80
CA GLU A 24 -8.83 -1.02 -0.03
C GLU A 24 -7.58 -1.90 -0.24
N VAL A 25 -6.44 -1.27 -0.57
CA VAL A 25 -5.15 -1.96 -0.76
C VAL A 25 -4.10 -1.39 0.19
N PRO A 26 -4.28 -1.56 1.51
CA PRO A 26 -3.55 -0.79 2.53
C PRO A 26 -2.03 -0.96 2.47
N VAL A 27 -1.55 -2.16 2.12
CA VAL A 27 -0.11 -2.41 1.95
C VAL A 27 0.46 -1.66 0.74
N ILE A 28 -0.28 -1.64 -0.37
CA ILE A 28 0.15 -0.96 -1.61
C ILE A 28 0.11 0.56 -1.43
N GLU A 29 -0.91 1.06 -0.72
CA GLU A 29 -1.01 2.47 -0.32
C GLU A 29 0.17 2.89 0.56
N ALA A 30 0.51 2.08 1.57
CA ALA A 30 1.66 2.33 2.43
C ALA A 30 2.99 2.36 1.64
N VAL A 31 3.18 1.45 0.69
CA VAL A 31 4.37 1.46 -0.19
C VAL A 31 4.39 2.71 -1.08
N ALA A 32 3.25 3.13 -1.64
CA ALA A 32 3.17 4.34 -2.44
C ALA A 32 3.49 5.60 -1.63
N ASP A 33 3.02 5.68 -0.38
CA ASP A 33 3.28 6.80 0.54
C ASP A 33 4.75 6.86 0.99
N ILE A 34 5.39 5.70 1.25
CA ILE A 34 6.83 5.63 1.59
C ILE A 34 7.68 6.11 0.42
N VAL A 35 7.41 5.61 -0.79
CA VAL A 35 8.24 5.93 -1.95
C VAL A 35 8.06 7.37 -2.42
N SER A 36 6.89 7.96 -2.18
CA SER A 36 6.65 9.38 -2.43
C SER A 36 7.16 10.30 -1.30
N GLU A 37 7.92 9.76 -0.34
CA GLU A 37 8.48 10.45 0.83
C GLU A 37 7.42 11.16 1.70
N LYS A 38 6.15 10.73 1.61
CA LYS A 38 5.04 11.28 2.40
C LYS A 38 4.91 10.64 3.78
N LEU A 39 5.47 9.45 3.96
CA LEU A 39 5.37 8.68 5.19
C LEU A 39 6.69 7.95 5.47
N SER A 40 7.15 7.94 6.71
CA SER A 40 8.32 7.14 7.08
C SER A 40 7.94 5.64 7.10
N PRO A 41 8.89 4.72 6.85
CA PRO A 41 8.62 3.29 6.96
C PRO A 41 8.08 2.86 8.33
N ALA A 42 8.49 3.55 9.40
CA ALA A 42 8.02 3.26 10.76
C ALA A 42 6.56 3.66 10.94
N ASP A 43 6.17 4.85 10.46
CA ASP A 43 4.80 5.34 10.53
C ASP A 43 3.86 4.54 9.61
N ALA A 44 4.37 4.11 8.45
CA ALA A 44 3.65 3.22 7.55
C ALA A 44 3.35 1.87 8.21
N LEU A 45 4.32 1.30 8.93
CA LEU A 45 4.13 0.07 9.68
C LEU A 45 3.12 0.28 10.82
N GLN A 46 3.23 1.36 11.58
CA GLN A 46 2.27 1.71 12.64
C GLN A 46 0.83 1.76 12.08
N ARG A 47 0.64 2.48 10.97
CA ARG A 47 -0.65 2.59 10.28
C ARG A 47 -1.18 1.24 9.84
N LEU A 48 -0.34 0.35 9.30
CA LEU A 48 -0.73 -1.01 8.91
C LEU A 48 -1.15 -1.85 10.11
N MET A 49 -0.47 -1.69 11.26
CA MET A 49 -0.77 -2.42 12.50
C MET A 49 -2.09 -1.96 13.16
N GLU A 50 -2.54 -0.74 12.88
CA GLU A 50 -3.82 -0.20 13.34
C GLU A 50 -5.02 -0.69 12.52
N ILE A 51 -4.76 -1.32 11.36
CA ILE A 51 -5.81 -1.90 10.53
C ILE A 51 -6.36 -3.14 11.23
N THR A 52 -7.65 -3.09 11.57
CA THR A 52 -8.41 -4.26 12.02
C THR A 52 -8.42 -5.33 10.93
N THR A 53 -8.17 -6.59 11.30
CA THR A 53 -8.25 -7.78 10.43
C THR A 53 -9.70 -8.09 10.00
N LYS A 54 -10.35 -7.18 9.27
CA LYS A 54 -11.72 -7.35 8.77
C LYS A 54 -11.81 -8.00 7.38
N ALA A 55 -10.79 -8.77 6.99
CA ALA A 55 -10.76 -9.44 5.68
C ALA A 55 -10.20 -10.86 5.69
N GLU A 56 -9.63 -11.35 6.79
CA GLU A 56 -9.29 -12.77 6.90
C GLU A 56 -10.46 -13.52 7.53
N ASN A 57 -11.56 -13.66 6.76
CA ASN A 57 -12.44 -14.79 6.98
C ASN A 57 -11.61 -16.03 6.63
N PHE A 58 -10.91 -16.57 7.63
CA PHE A 58 -10.25 -17.85 7.58
C PHE A 58 -11.31 -18.88 7.19
N ILE A 59 -11.43 -19.15 5.88
CA ILE A 59 -12.18 -20.29 5.40
C ILE A 59 -11.39 -21.48 5.90
N ARG A 60 -12.00 -22.12 6.89
CA ARG A 60 -11.58 -23.33 7.62
C ARG A 60 -10.89 -24.39 6.77
#